data_AF-A0A496Z9P9-F1
#
_entry.id   AF-A0A496Z9P9-F1
#
_cell.length_a   1.000
_cell.length_b   1.000
_cell.length_c   1.000
_cell.angle_alpha   90.00
_cell.angle_beta   90.00
_cell.angle_gamma   90.00
#
_symmetry.space_group_name_H-M   'P 1'
#
loop_
_entity.id
_entity.type
_entity.pdbx_description
1 polymer ?
#
loop_
_entity_poly.entity_id
_entity_poly.type
_entity_poly.pdbx_seq_one_letter_code
_entity_poly.pdbx_strand_id
1 'polypeptide(L)'
;GVTTPLWAYEVVVLPGNEAVIDWLKAENWWGEIKKGEQLLVPKIMITGISPRWQKNAANMPVPQKKGIFYRVILPLAMHANEMVLDRRKKMKGMDTVLAGNGKLSPEEIAWLRDLAVTLRITKREKAEQMSDPAELRKVIDQALYKLDVIPAGMVLGQAAYESGYGTSRFAAKGNALFGQWTYGGKGLVPEQQRKELGDHRIAAYDWPFDSVRGYFINLSSHPAYEDFRRLRAEMKAAGQPLSSMKLIEGLKSYSERGQKYVDTLKGIIRVNHLATADNAVFRDEPMRFLLTTADEAAAAKLRKDIKAMQKSGEIEKIVKRMRLE
;
A
#
# COMPACT_ATOMS: atom_id res chain seq x y z
N GLY A 1 -3.94 26.63 -14.84
CA GLY A 1 -2.81 25.67 -14.87
C GLY A 1 -3.32 24.42 -15.55
N VAL A 2 -2.66 24.00 -16.63
CA VAL A 2 -3.11 22.89 -17.48
C VAL A 2 -3.20 21.62 -16.64
N THR A 3 -4.42 21.14 -16.40
CA THR A 3 -4.65 19.82 -15.81
C THR A 3 -4.27 18.78 -16.86
N THR A 4 -3.10 18.16 -16.67
CA THR A 4 -2.68 16.95 -17.38
C THR A 4 -3.84 15.94 -17.34
N PRO A 5 -4.23 15.30 -18.46
CA PRO A 5 -5.30 14.31 -18.43
C PRO A 5 -4.97 13.23 -17.39
N LEU A 6 -5.99 12.82 -16.64
CA LEU A 6 -5.87 12.06 -15.38
C LEU A 6 -5.11 10.72 -15.49
N TRP A 7 -4.70 10.26 -16.68
CA TRP A 7 -3.98 9.00 -16.87
C TRP A 7 -2.97 9.03 -18.04
N ALA A 8 -1.95 9.87 -17.94
CA ALA A 8 -0.70 9.53 -18.64
C ALA A 8 0.00 8.45 -17.80
N TYR A 9 -0.28 7.18 -18.07
CA TYR A 9 0.56 6.07 -17.58
C TYR A 9 1.35 5.44 -18.72
N GLU A 10 2.54 4.96 -18.39
CA GLU A 10 3.39 4.19 -19.29
C GLU A 10 3.38 2.72 -18.86
N VAL A 11 3.61 1.81 -19.82
CA VAL A 11 3.74 0.39 -19.52
C VAL A 11 5.14 -0.05 -19.91
N VAL A 12 5.93 -0.45 -18.92
CA VAL A 12 7.31 -0.89 -19.06
C VAL A 12 7.36 -2.40 -18.97
N VAL A 13 7.85 -3.07 -20.01
CA VAL A 13 7.95 -4.54 -20.07
C VAL A 13 9.41 -4.96 -20.16
N LEU A 14 9.90 -5.69 -19.17
CA LEU A 14 11.31 -6.08 -19.06
C LEU A 14 11.49 -7.61 -19.01
N PRO A 15 12.48 -8.18 -19.74
CA PRO A 15 12.77 -9.61 -19.73
C PRO A 15 13.66 -10.00 -18.55
N GLY A 16 13.10 -10.73 -17.58
CA GLY A 16 13.88 -11.22 -16.44
C GLY A 16 14.37 -10.12 -15.48
N ASN A 17 15.15 -10.54 -14.48
CA ASN A 17 15.54 -9.67 -13.36
C ASN A 17 16.72 -8.74 -13.68
N GLU A 18 17.64 -9.15 -14.55
CA GLU A 18 18.79 -8.30 -14.93
C GLU A 18 18.30 -7.05 -15.65
N ALA A 19 17.37 -7.19 -16.60
CA ALA A 19 16.74 -6.05 -17.27
C ALA A 19 16.02 -5.11 -16.29
N VAL A 20 15.42 -5.64 -15.21
CA VAL A 20 14.84 -4.81 -14.14
C VAL A 20 15.92 -3.98 -13.45
N ILE A 21 17.05 -4.58 -13.08
CA ILE A 21 18.14 -3.86 -12.43
C ILE A 21 18.71 -2.80 -13.37
N ASP A 22 18.95 -3.14 -14.64
CA ASP A 22 19.52 -2.21 -15.61
C ASP A 22 18.58 -1.06 -15.94
N TRP A 23 17.28 -1.32 -16.03
CA TRP A 23 16.27 -0.27 -16.14
C TRP A 23 16.24 0.62 -14.89
N LEU A 24 16.28 0.04 -13.68
CA LEU A 24 16.35 0.81 -12.44
C LEU A 24 17.62 1.68 -12.38
N LYS A 25 18.76 1.23 -12.91
CA LYS A 25 19.97 2.06 -13.04
C LYS A 25 19.75 3.20 -14.02
N ALA A 26 19.18 2.92 -15.19
CA ALA A 26 18.90 3.94 -16.21
C ALA A 26 17.93 5.02 -15.69
N GLU A 27 16.98 4.65 -14.83
CA GLU A 27 16.06 5.57 -14.16
C GLU A 27 16.69 6.32 -12.98
N ASN A 28 18.01 6.20 -12.73
CA ASN A 28 18.67 6.72 -11.53
C ASN A 28 17.93 6.30 -10.25
N TRP A 29 17.41 5.07 -10.24
CA TRP A 29 16.66 4.47 -9.15
C TRP A 29 17.33 3.15 -8.73
N TRP A 30 18.67 3.12 -8.72
CA TRP A 30 19.49 2.01 -8.24
C TRP A 30 20.70 2.52 -7.45
N GLY A 31 21.27 1.69 -6.57
CA GLY A 31 22.43 2.03 -5.75
C GLY A 31 22.10 2.46 -4.31
N GLU A 32 23.01 3.18 -3.67
CA GLU A 32 22.82 3.65 -2.29
C GLU A 32 21.96 4.91 -2.24
N ILE A 33 21.13 5.01 -1.20
CA ILE A 33 20.38 6.24 -0.93
C ILE A 33 21.34 7.22 -0.24
N LYS A 34 21.53 8.38 -0.86
CA LYS A 34 22.42 9.42 -0.33
C LYS A 34 21.82 10.02 0.94
N LYS A 35 22.61 10.03 2.02
CA LYS A 35 22.20 10.61 3.31
C LYS A 35 22.09 12.13 3.19
N GLY A 36 21.04 12.70 3.79
CA GLY A 36 20.82 14.15 3.80
C GLY A 36 20.18 14.72 2.53
N GLU A 37 20.04 13.93 1.47
CA GLU A 37 19.28 14.32 0.28
C GLU A 37 17.83 13.86 0.39
N GLN A 38 16.91 14.64 -0.20
CA GLN A 38 15.51 14.26 -0.33
C GLN A 38 15.41 13.00 -1.22
N LEU A 39 14.79 11.94 -0.71
CA LEU A 39 14.56 10.73 -1.49
C LEU A 39 13.45 10.99 -2.52
N LEU A 40 13.84 11.07 -3.80
CA LEU A 40 12.95 11.25 -4.94
C LEU A 40 12.61 9.91 -5.60
N VAL A 41 11.34 9.52 -5.52
CA VAL A 41 10.85 8.19 -5.90
C VAL A 41 10.10 8.24 -7.23
N PRO A 42 10.40 7.38 -8.20
CA PRO A 42 9.61 7.25 -9.43
C PRO A 42 8.24 6.62 -9.15
N LYS A 43 7.23 6.96 -9.95
CA LYS A 43 5.84 6.48 -9.76
C LYS A 43 5.63 5.10 -10.39
N ILE A 44 6.29 4.07 -9.85
CA ILE A 44 6.24 2.71 -10.39
C ILE A 44 5.13 1.90 -9.72
N MET A 45 4.26 1.29 -10.49
CA MET A 45 3.27 0.32 -10.01
C MET A 45 3.56 -1.06 -10.58
N ILE A 46 3.52 -2.09 -9.74
CA ILE A 46 3.60 -3.49 -10.18
C ILE A 46 2.19 -4.08 -10.27
N THR A 47 1.95 -4.90 -11.30
CA THR A 47 0.65 -5.55 -11.55
C THR A 47 0.59 -6.99 -11.06
N GLY A 48 1.67 -7.49 -10.45
CA GLY A 48 1.72 -8.82 -9.88
C GLY A 48 3.10 -9.14 -9.30
N ILE A 49 3.14 -10.07 -8.35
CA ILE A 49 4.39 -10.66 -7.87
C ILE A 49 4.61 -11.96 -8.65
N SER A 50 5.59 -11.97 -9.55
CA SER A 50 5.83 -13.14 -10.41
C SER A 50 6.13 -14.40 -9.57
N PRO A 51 5.50 -15.55 -9.84
CA PRO A 51 5.90 -16.82 -9.23
C PRO A 51 7.36 -17.19 -9.49
N ARG A 52 7.96 -16.65 -10.55
CA ARG A 52 9.39 -16.82 -10.84
C ARG A 52 10.27 -16.06 -9.86
N TRP A 53 9.79 -14.98 -9.25
CA TRP A 53 10.53 -14.24 -8.23
C TRP A 53 10.96 -15.14 -7.09
N GLN A 54 10.08 -16.04 -6.61
CA GLN A 54 10.41 -16.99 -5.55
C GLN A 54 11.64 -17.85 -5.89
N LYS A 55 11.76 -18.32 -7.14
CA LYS A 55 12.90 -19.13 -7.61
C LYS A 55 14.13 -18.26 -7.85
N ASN A 56 13.96 -17.16 -8.59
CA ASN A 56 15.08 -16.32 -9.01
C ASN A 56 15.74 -15.59 -7.83
N ALA A 57 14.94 -15.11 -6.88
CA ALA A 57 15.43 -14.41 -5.69
C ALA A 57 16.26 -15.31 -4.76
N ALA A 58 16.05 -16.63 -4.79
CA ALA A 58 16.85 -17.58 -4.02
C ALA A 58 18.29 -17.69 -4.54
N ASN A 59 18.48 -17.49 -5.85
CA ASN A 59 19.79 -17.60 -6.53
C ASN A 59 20.45 -16.23 -6.76
N MET A 60 19.88 -15.14 -6.22
CA MET A 60 20.36 -13.78 -6.39
C MET A 60 21.15 -13.30 -5.17
N PRO A 61 22.21 -12.48 -5.33
CA PRO A 61 22.86 -11.80 -4.22
C PRO A 61 21.84 -11.09 -3.31
N VAL A 62 21.96 -11.31 -1.99
CA VAL A 62 21.04 -10.74 -1.00
C VAL A 62 20.84 -9.23 -1.14
N PRO A 63 21.89 -8.40 -1.36
CA PRO A 63 21.71 -6.96 -1.56
C PRO A 63 20.85 -6.62 -2.79
N GLN A 64 21.01 -7.33 -3.91
CA GLN A 64 20.22 -7.11 -5.12
C GLN A 64 18.75 -7.49 -4.90
N LYS A 65 18.51 -8.65 -4.27
CA LYS A 65 17.15 -9.10 -3.91
C LYS A 65 16.40 -8.05 -3.11
N LYS A 66 17.03 -7.57 -2.04
CA LYS A 66 16.47 -6.53 -1.17
C LYS A 66 16.30 -5.21 -1.92
N GLY A 67 17.29 -4.84 -2.73
CA GLY A 67 17.30 -3.61 -3.52
C GLY A 67 16.11 -3.52 -4.46
N ILE A 68 15.86 -4.57 -5.25
CA ILE A 68 14.68 -4.64 -6.13
C ILE A 68 13.40 -4.55 -5.31
N PHE A 69 13.27 -5.40 -4.27
CA PHE A 69 12.07 -5.45 -3.44
C PHE A 69 11.70 -4.06 -2.88
N TYR A 70 12.62 -3.37 -2.22
CA TYR A 70 12.31 -2.07 -1.63
C TYR A 70 11.95 -1.02 -2.69
N ARG A 71 12.60 -1.05 -3.86
CA ARG A 71 12.37 -0.09 -4.94
C ARG A 71 11.04 -0.24 -5.65
N VAL A 72 10.49 -1.45 -5.68
CA VAL A 72 9.16 -1.71 -6.26
C VAL A 72 8.04 -1.62 -5.22
N ILE A 73 8.33 -1.76 -3.93
CA ILE A 73 7.31 -1.62 -2.87
C ILE A 73 7.16 -0.18 -2.37
N LEU A 74 8.24 0.61 -2.35
CA LEU A 74 8.20 1.99 -1.85
C LEU A 74 7.17 2.86 -2.59
N PRO A 75 7.13 2.88 -3.93
CA PRO A 75 6.12 3.64 -4.66
C PRO A 75 4.68 3.24 -4.30
N LEU A 76 4.41 1.94 -4.07
CA LEU A 76 3.07 1.47 -3.68
C LEU A 76 2.68 2.00 -2.29
N ALA A 77 3.62 1.99 -1.34
CA ALA A 77 3.39 2.55 0.00
C ALA A 77 3.14 4.06 -0.06
N MET A 78 3.89 4.79 -0.89
CA MET A 78 3.72 6.23 -1.09
C MET A 78 2.38 6.55 -1.78
N HIS A 79 1.98 5.77 -2.79
CA HIS A 79 0.70 5.93 -3.47
C HIS A 79 -0.48 5.73 -2.50
N ALA A 80 -0.39 4.75 -1.60
CA ALA A 80 -1.38 4.58 -0.55
C ALA A 80 -1.45 5.79 0.43
N ASN A 81 -0.33 6.45 0.70
CA ASN A 81 -0.30 7.69 1.49
C ASN A 81 -0.93 8.88 0.75
N GLU A 82 -0.69 9.05 -0.55
CA GLU A 82 -1.38 10.07 -1.36
C GLU A 82 -2.90 9.86 -1.33
N MET A 83 -3.35 8.62 -1.55
CA MET A 83 -4.75 8.24 -1.44
C MET A 83 -5.37 8.55 -0.07
N VAL A 84 -4.61 8.37 1.01
CA VAL A 84 -5.03 8.76 2.37
C VAL A 84 -5.17 10.28 2.48
N LEU A 85 -4.18 11.04 2.00
CA LEU A 85 -4.19 12.50 2.06
C LEU A 85 -5.36 13.10 1.26
N ASP A 86 -5.66 12.56 0.10
CA ASP A 86 -6.80 12.98 -0.73
C ASP A 86 -8.14 12.74 -0.02
N ARG A 87 -8.31 11.56 0.60
CA ARG A 87 -9.50 11.24 1.41
C ARG A 87 -9.64 12.18 2.60
N ARG A 88 -8.53 12.52 3.27
CA ARG A 88 -8.53 13.50 4.37
C ARG A 88 -8.89 14.90 3.88
N LYS A 89 -8.37 15.33 2.73
CA LYS A 89 -8.71 16.63 2.12
C LYS A 89 -10.21 16.70 1.82
N LYS A 90 -10.78 15.63 1.24
CA LYS A 90 -12.22 15.51 0.99
C LYS A 90 -13.03 15.61 2.29
N MET A 91 -12.67 14.86 3.34
CA MET A 91 -13.33 14.92 4.65
C MET A 91 -13.29 16.32 5.28
N LYS A 92 -12.14 17.01 5.22
CA LYS A 92 -12.02 18.38 5.74
C LYS A 92 -12.88 19.38 4.97
N GLY A 93 -12.99 19.21 3.65
CA GLY A 93 -13.92 20.00 2.82
C GLY A 93 -15.37 19.80 3.26
N MET A 94 -15.78 18.54 3.45
CA MET A 94 -17.12 18.20 3.95
C MET A 94 -17.39 18.78 5.34
N ASP A 95 -16.44 18.68 6.27
CA ASP A 95 -16.59 19.26 7.62
C ASP A 95 -16.75 20.78 7.57
N THR A 96 -16.01 21.46 6.69
CA THR A 96 -16.14 22.91 6.49
C THR A 96 -17.55 23.28 5.99
N VAL A 97 -18.09 22.52 5.02
CA VAL A 97 -19.46 22.73 4.52
C VAL A 97 -20.48 22.56 5.64
N LEU A 98 -20.38 21.48 6.42
CA LEU A 98 -21.31 21.19 7.51
C LEU A 98 -21.21 22.22 8.65
N ALA A 99 -20.00 22.68 8.99
CA ALA A 99 -19.78 23.71 10.01
C ALA A 99 -20.38 25.07 9.59
N GLY A 100 -20.46 25.35 8.29
CA GLY A 100 -21.14 26.51 7.73
C GLY A 100 -22.65 26.37 7.57
N ASN A 101 -23.29 25.37 8.19
CA ASN A 101 -24.70 25.00 8.00
C ASN A 101 -25.08 24.63 6.55
N GLY A 102 -24.09 24.30 5.72
CA GLY A 102 -24.30 23.76 4.38
C GLY A 102 -24.77 22.30 4.41
N LYS A 103 -25.14 21.79 3.24
CA LYS A 103 -25.56 20.39 3.05
C LYS A 103 -24.59 19.68 2.12
N LEU A 104 -24.22 18.46 2.47
CA LEU A 104 -23.45 17.58 1.59
C LEU A 104 -24.34 17.01 0.48
N SER A 105 -23.74 16.68 -0.66
CA SER A 105 -24.45 16.00 -1.74
C SER A 105 -24.80 14.55 -1.35
N PRO A 106 -25.80 13.92 -2.01
CA PRO A 106 -26.10 12.51 -1.80
C PRO A 106 -24.87 11.58 -2.00
N GLU A 107 -24.02 11.88 -2.97
CA GLU A 107 -22.79 11.14 -3.26
C GLU A 107 -21.75 11.30 -2.15
N GLU A 108 -21.65 12.50 -1.57
CA GLU A 108 -20.77 12.78 -0.44
C GLU A 108 -21.22 12.04 0.82
N ILE A 109 -22.52 12.04 1.10
CA ILE A 109 -23.10 11.28 2.21
C ILE A 109 -22.87 9.77 1.99
N ALA A 110 -23.17 9.25 0.81
CA ALA A 110 -22.94 7.83 0.48
C ALA A 110 -21.46 7.45 0.64
N TRP A 111 -20.54 8.31 0.22
CA TRP A 111 -19.11 8.13 0.40
C TRP A 111 -18.70 8.09 1.88
N LEU A 112 -19.21 9.01 2.72
CA LEU A 112 -18.95 9.01 4.16
C LEU A 112 -19.49 7.75 4.85
N ARG A 113 -20.67 7.28 4.45
CA ARG A 113 -21.27 6.05 4.99
C ARG A 113 -20.39 4.83 4.71
N ASP A 114 -19.89 4.69 3.48
CA ASP A 114 -19.00 3.58 3.13
C ASP A 114 -17.64 3.68 3.83
N LEU A 115 -17.09 4.90 3.96
CA LEU A 115 -15.88 5.13 4.73
C LEU A 115 -16.07 4.75 6.21
N ALA A 116 -17.20 5.10 6.82
CA ALA A 116 -17.49 4.80 8.21
C ALA A 116 -17.54 3.28 8.47
N VAL A 117 -18.11 2.52 7.54
CA VAL A 117 -18.13 1.05 7.59
C VAL A 117 -16.71 0.49 7.40
N THR A 118 -15.99 0.98 6.39
CA THR A 118 -14.62 0.55 6.09
C THR A 118 -13.66 0.77 7.26
N LEU A 119 -13.79 1.91 7.95
CA LEU A 119 -12.98 2.26 9.13
C LEU A 119 -13.52 1.67 10.43
N ARG A 120 -14.59 0.86 10.38
CA ARG A 120 -15.26 0.25 11.53
C ARG A 120 -15.68 1.29 12.58
N ILE A 121 -16.09 2.48 12.13
CA ILE A 121 -16.68 3.53 12.98
C ILE A 121 -18.10 3.15 13.36
N THR A 122 -18.83 2.55 12.41
CA THR A 122 -20.19 2.06 12.63
C THR A 122 -20.49 0.85 11.73
N LYS A 123 -21.60 0.16 11.99
CA LYS A 123 -22.07 -0.96 11.15
C LYS A 123 -22.85 -0.44 9.93
N ARG A 124 -22.95 -1.28 8.88
CA ARG A 124 -23.60 -0.91 7.60
C ARG A 124 -25.03 -0.44 7.79
N GLU A 125 -25.80 -1.14 8.62
CA GLU A 125 -27.23 -0.88 8.85
C GLU A 125 -27.43 0.50 9.48
N LYS A 126 -26.56 0.88 10.44
CA LYS A 126 -26.60 2.21 11.03
C LYS A 126 -26.05 3.28 10.07
N ALA A 127 -24.99 2.95 9.31
CA ALA A 127 -24.41 3.87 8.34
C ALA A 127 -25.44 4.33 7.30
N GLU A 128 -26.26 3.43 6.78
CA GLU A 128 -27.28 3.71 5.75
C GLU A 128 -28.32 4.74 6.19
N GLN A 129 -28.54 4.89 7.49
CA GLN A 129 -29.51 5.83 8.07
C GLN A 129 -28.88 7.20 8.36
N MET A 130 -27.55 7.34 8.34
CA MET A 130 -26.87 8.58 8.73
C MET A 130 -27.13 9.70 7.73
N SER A 131 -27.85 10.74 8.14
CA SER A 131 -28.10 11.95 7.33
C SER A 131 -28.01 13.23 8.15
N ASP A 132 -28.02 13.12 9.48
CA ASP A 132 -27.94 14.26 10.39
C ASP A 132 -26.55 14.94 10.31
N PRO A 133 -26.48 16.26 10.13
CA PRO A 133 -25.21 16.99 10.07
C PRO A 133 -24.29 16.76 11.26
N ALA A 134 -24.81 16.70 12.49
CA ALA A 134 -23.99 16.52 13.68
C ALA A 134 -23.44 15.09 13.78
N GLU A 135 -24.23 14.08 13.39
CA GLU A 135 -23.75 12.70 13.26
C GLU A 135 -22.64 12.59 12.18
N LEU A 136 -22.84 13.20 11.01
CA LEU A 136 -21.85 13.18 9.92
C LEU A 136 -20.51 13.81 10.34
N ARG A 137 -20.54 14.94 11.08
CA ARG A 137 -19.32 15.56 11.61
C ARG A 137 -18.58 14.66 12.61
N LYS A 138 -19.30 13.99 13.52
CA LYS A 138 -18.69 13.02 14.44
C LYS A 138 -18.01 11.85 13.71
N VAL A 139 -18.59 11.41 12.58
CA VAL A 139 -17.96 10.39 11.73
C VAL A 139 -16.70 10.93 11.07
N ILE A 140 -16.73 12.15 10.54
CA ILE A 140 -15.57 12.81 9.95
C ILE A 140 -14.43 12.92 10.97
N ASP A 141 -14.70 13.36 12.20
CA ASP A 141 -13.69 13.48 13.25
C ASP A 141 -13.02 12.14 13.57
N GLN A 142 -13.82 11.09 13.76
CA GLN A 142 -13.31 9.74 14.01
C GLN A 142 -12.52 9.19 12.82
N ALA A 143 -12.97 9.46 11.59
CA ALA A 143 -12.28 9.05 10.38
C ALA A 143 -10.94 9.80 10.20
N LEU A 144 -10.88 11.09 10.54
CA LEU A 144 -9.65 11.88 10.54
C LEU A 144 -8.67 11.45 11.62
N TYR A 145 -9.13 10.90 12.75
CA TYR A 145 -8.25 10.25 13.72
C TYR A 145 -7.71 8.91 13.20
N LYS A 146 -8.59 8.09 12.61
CA LYS A 146 -8.28 6.72 12.17
C LYS A 146 -7.43 6.65 10.89
N LEU A 147 -7.71 7.48 9.89
CA LEU A 147 -7.13 7.41 8.55
C LEU A 147 -6.09 8.50 8.34
N ASP A 148 -4.82 8.18 8.53
CA ASP A 148 -3.69 9.11 8.36
C ASP A 148 -2.47 8.40 7.78
N VAL A 149 -1.47 9.19 7.37
CA VAL A 149 -0.23 8.70 6.73
C VAL A 149 0.44 7.63 7.59
N ILE A 150 0.99 6.61 6.93
CA ILE A 150 1.81 5.57 7.54
C ILE A 150 3.23 5.71 6.96
N PRO A 151 4.27 5.94 7.80
CA PRO A 151 5.65 6.08 7.33
C PRO A 151 6.11 4.93 6.44
N ALA A 152 6.62 5.26 5.25
CA ALA A 152 6.92 4.23 4.24
C ALA A 152 8.02 3.27 4.68
N GLY A 153 8.98 3.69 5.52
CA GLY A 153 10.02 2.80 6.05
C GLY A 153 9.45 1.63 6.85
N MET A 154 8.39 1.86 7.62
CA MET A 154 7.66 0.87 8.40
C MET A 154 6.90 -0.07 7.48
N VAL A 155 6.22 0.46 6.47
CA VAL A 155 5.54 -0.35 5.45
C VAL A 155 6.53 -1.28 4.75
N LEU A 156 7.71 -0.78 4.34
CA LEU A 156 8.77 -1.57 3.73
C LEU A 156 9.31 -2.66 4.67
N GLY A 157 9.54 -2.31 5.94
CA GLY A 157 10.03 -3.24 6.95
C GLY A 157 9.06 -4.39 7.19
N GLN A 158 7.77 -4.08 7.34
CA GLN A 158 6.73 -5.09 7.49
C GLN A 158 6.54 -5.91 6.23
N ALA A 159 6.43 -5.29 5.05
CA ALA A 159 6.33 -6.03 3.79
C ALA A 159 7.51 -7.01 3.62
N ALA A 160 8.74 -6.58 3.92
CA ALA A 160 9.92 -7.44 3.84
C ALA A 160 9.85 -8.63 4.81
N TYR A 161 9.43 -8.38 6.06
CA TYR A 161 9.30 -9.41 7.08
C TYR A 161 8.17 -10.41 6.75
N GLU A 162 6.97 -9.92 6.45
CA GLU A 162 5.77 -10.76 6.26
C GLU A 162 5.80 -11.56 4.94
N SER A 163 6.36 -10.97 3.87
CA SER A 163 6.44 -11.63 2.56
C SER A 163 7.76 -12.34 2.29
N GLY A 164 8.74 -12.24 3.19
CA GLY A 164 10.10 -12.71 2.95
C GLY A 164 10.76 -12.02 1.76
N TYR A 165 10.62 -10.70 1.65
CA TYR A 165 11.02 -9.92 0.46
C TYR A 165 10.32 -10.40 -0.83
N GLY A 166 9.03 -10.73 -0.73
CA GLY A 166 8.18 -11.16 -1.84
C GLY A 166 8.31 -12.62 -2.24
N THR A 167 9.18 -13.40 -1.60
CA THR A 167 9.41 -14.81 -1.96
C THR A 167 8.41 -15.79 -1.33
N SER A 168 7.57 -15.32 -0.40
CA SER A 168 6.49 -16.12 0.19
C SER A 168 5.52 -16.62 -0.88
N ARG A 169 5.03 -17.85 -0.73
CA ARG A 169 4.00 -18.43 -1.60
C ARG A 169 2.75 -17.55 -1.66
N PHE A 170 2.39 -16.88 -0.56
CA PHE A 170 1.23 -15.99 -0.49
C PHE A 170 1.45 -14.69 -1.28
N ALA A 171 2.67 -14.16 -1.26
CA ALA A 171 3.05 -13.04 -2.10
C ALA A 171 3.01 -13.43 -3.58
N ALA A 172 3.65 -14.54 -3.94
CA ALA A 172 3.73 -15.02 -5.32
C ALA A 172 2.40 -15.47 -5.94
N LYS A 173 1.51 -16.10 -5.17
CA LYS A 173 0.22 -16.62 -5.69
C LYS A 173 -0.97 -15.73 -5.40
N GLY A 174 -0.90 -14.90 -4.37
CA GLY A 174 -2.02 -14.10 -3.88
C GLY A 174 -1.71 -12.63 -3.77
N ASN A 175 -0.56 -12.15 -4.28
CA ASN A 175 -0.14 -10.76 -4.16
C ASN A 175 -0.16 -10.23 -2.71
N ALA A 176 -0.07 -11.13 -1.72
CA ALA A 176 -0.25 -10.81 -0.31
C ALA A 176 1.09 -10.49 0.36
N LEU A 177 1.34 -9.20 0.59
CA LEU A 177 2.62 -8.68 1.11
C LEU A 177 2.69 -8.65 2.65
N PHE A 178 1.55 -8.64 3.34
CA PHE A 178 1.48 -8.34 4.78
C PHE A 178 0.86 -9.44 5.65
N GLY A 179 0.65 -10.64 5.10
CA GLY A 179 0.15 -11.79 5.87
C GLY A 179 -1.26 -11.63 6.45
N GLN A 180 -2.11 -10.80 5.82
CA GLN A 180 -3.43 -10.50 6.35
C GLN A 180 -4.36 -11.71 6.30
N TRP A 181 -5.04 -12.00 7.40
CA TRP A 181 -6.07 -13.04 7.47
C TRP A 181 -7.36 -12.59 6.82
N THR A 182 -8.11 -13.55 6.30
CA THR A 182 -9.46 -13.38 5.77
C THR A 182 -10.33 -14.54 6.24
N TYR A 183 -11.61 -14.27 6.42
CA TYR A 183 -12.61 -15.21 6.93
C TYR A 183 -13.64 -15.51 5.84
N GLY A 184 -14.19 -16.73 5.83
CA GLY A 184 -15.29 -17.08 4.93
C GLY A 184 -14.87 -17.59 3.54
N GLY A 185 -13.79 -18.39 3.46
CA GLY A 185 -13.52 -19.23 2.28
C GLY A 185 -12.86 -18.56 1.08
N LYS A 186 -12.67 -17.23 1.06
CA LYS A 186 -11.88 -16.54 0.03
C LYS A 186 -10.47 -16.30 0.56
N GLY A 187 -9.44 -16.89 -0.05
CA GLY A 187 -8.03 -16.79 0.39
C GLY A 187 -7.23 -18.08 0.20
N LEU A 188 -5.91 -18.02 0.39
CA LEU A 188 -4.98 -19.14 0.30
C LEU A 188 -4.85 -19.86 1.65
N VAL A 189 -4.96 -21.19 1.65
CA VAL A 189 -4.85 -22.03 2.85
C VAL A 189 -3.38 -22.19 3.27
N PRO A 190 -3.00 -21.97 4.56
CA PRO A 190 -1.67 -22.30 5.07
C PRO A 190 -1.31 -23.79 4.92
N GLU A 191 -0.05 -24.11 4.60
CA GLU A 191 0.39 -25.52 4.46
C GLU A 191 0.38 -26.30 5.80
N GLN A 192 0.45 -25.59 6.92
CA GLN A 192 0.30 -26.15 8.26
C GLN A 192 -0.91 -25.49 8.95
N GLN A 193 -2.08 -26.06 8.74
CA GLN A 193 -3.28 -25.66 9.47
C GLN A 193 -3.21 -26.29 10.87
N ARG A 194 -3.01 -25.49 11.92
CA ARG A 194 -3.25 -26.00 13.28
C ARG A 194 -4.75 -26.26 13.39
N LYS A 195 -5.16 -27.52 13.55
CA LYS A 195 -6.57 -27.97 13.60
C LYS A 195 -7.42 -27.19 14.61
N GLU A 196 -6.78 -26.57 15.59
CA GLU A 196 -7.41 -25.88 16.72
C GLU A 196 -7.76 -24.40 16.44
N LEU A 197 -7.34 -23.83 15.31
CA LEU A 197 -7.57 -22.41 15.01
C LEU A 197 -8.73 -22.15 14.01
N GLY A 198 -9.35 -23.16 13.38
CA GLY A 198 -10.45 -22.96 12.42
C GLY A 198 -10.02 -22.65 10.98
N ASP A 199 -10.96 -22.35 10.06
CA ASP A 199 -10.70 -22.06 8.61
C ASP A 199 -10.11 -20.65 8.40
N HIS A 200 -8.96 -20.39 9.03
CA HIS A 200 -8.20 -19.17 8.76
C HIS A 200 -7.41 -19.29 7.45
N ARG A 201 -7.70 -18.41 6.50
CA ARG A 201 -7.00 -18.30 5.22
C ARG A 201 -6.22 -16.99 5.15
N ILE A 202 -5.15 -16.98 4.38
CA ILE A 202 -4.41 -15.74 4.06
C ILE A 202 -5.08 -15.09 2.86
N ALA A 203 -5.25 -13.77 2.92
CA ALA A 203 -5.88 -13.00 1.84
C ALA A 203 -5.14 -13.20 0.50
N ALA A 204 -5.91 -13.20 -0.58
CA ALA A 204 -5.41 -13.14 -1.94
C ALA A 204 -6.00 -11.89 -2.60
N TYR A 205 -5.20 -11.25 -3.43
CA TYR A 205 -5.47 -9.95 -4.03
C TYR A 205 -5.24 -10.01 -5.53
N ASP A 206 -6.07 -9.27 -6.27
CA ASP A 206 -5.92 -9.15 -7.72
C ASP A 206 -4.60 -8.44 -8.06
N TRP A 207 -4.24 -7.40 -7.28
CA TRP A 207 -3.02 -6.62 -7.47
C TRP A 207 -2.19 -6.50 -6.18
N PRO A 208 -0.85 -6.40 -6.25
CA PRO A 208 0.00 -6.13 -5.08
C PRO A 208 -0.39 -4.86 -4.33
N PHE A 209 -0.85 -3.84 -5.05
CA PHE A 209 -1.34 -2.61 -4.45
C PHE A 209 -2.59 -2.82 -3.58
N ASP A 210 -3.47 -3.77 -3.91
CA ASP A 210 -4.63 -4.06 -3.07
C ASP A 210 -4.22 -4.63 -1.71
N SER A 211 -3.12 -5.38 -1.64
CA SER A 211 -2.55 -5.84 -0.36
C SER A 211 -2.01 -4.68 0.47
N VAL A 212 -1.37 -3.69 -0.16
CA VAL A 212 -0.94 -2.46 0.52
C VAL A 212 -2.17 -1.70 1.04
N ARG A 213 -3.19 -1.50 0.21
CA ARG A 213 -4.43 -0.84 0.62
C ARG A 213 -5.13 -1.58 1.78
N GLY A 214 -5.18 -2.91 1.70
CA GLY A 214 -5.70 -3.77 2.77
C GLY A 214 -4.95 -3.59 4.08
N TYR A 215 -3.61 -3.50 4.03
CA TYR A 215 -2.77 -3.26 5.20
C TYR A 215 -3.03 -1.87 5.81
N PHE A 216 -3.14 -0.82 4.98
CA PHE A 216 -3.47 0.53 5.44
C PHE A 216 -4.84 0.60 6.13
N ILE A 217 -5.86 -0.03 5.54
CA ILE A 217 -7.21 -0.11 6.13
C ILE A 217 -7.16 -0.88 7.46
N ASN A 218 -6.41 -1.97 7.53
CA ASN A 218 -6.30 -2.79 8.74
C ASN A 218 -5.74 -1.96 9.91
N LEU A 219 -4.60 -1.29 9.71
CA LEU A 219 -4.00 -0.43 10.75
C LEU A 219 -4.89 0.76 11.11
N SER A 220 -5.65 1.29 10.16
CA SER A 220 -6.54 2.44 10.38
C SER A 220 -7.85 2.05 11.08
N SER A 221 -8.33 0.82 10.94
CA SER A 221 -9.67 0.42 11.39
C SER A 221 -9.67 -0.52 12.58
N HIS A 222 -8.77 -1.51 12.62
CA HIS A 222 -8.87 -2.62 13.56
C HIS A 222 -8.59 -2.16 15.01
N PRO A 223 -9.40 -2.57 16.01
CA PRO A 223 -9.22 -2.15 17.41
C PRO A 223 -7.83 -2.47 17.98
N ALA A 224 -7.26 -3.62 17.60
CA ALA A 224 -5.92 -4.06 18.05
C ALA A 224 -4.78 -3.07 17.74
N TYR A 225 -4.96 -2.13 16.81
CA TYR A 225 -3.97 -1.11 16.44
C TYR A 225 -4.31 0.29 16.96
N GLU A 226 -5.09 0.38 18.04
CA GLU A 226 -5.38 1.66 18.69
C GLU A 226 -4.12 2.35 19.20
N ASP A 227 -3.18 1.62 19.80
CA ASP A 227 -1.90 2.19 20.23
C ASP A 227 -1.10 2.81 19.08
N PHE A 228 -1.07 2.16 17.92
CA PHE A 228 -0.47 2.72 16.71
C PHE A 228 -1.13 4.05 16.30
N ARG A 229 -2.47 4.11 16.29
CA ARG A 229 -3.21 5.33 15.93
C ARG A 229 -3.00 6.45 16.94
N ARG A 230 -2.99 6.12 18.25
CA ARG A 230 -2.75 7.04 19.34
C ARG A 230 -1.35 7.65 19.24
N LEU A 231 -0.31 6.83 19.12
CA LEU A 231 1.08 7.30 18.94
C LEU A 231 1.22 8.23 17.72
N ARG A 232 0.57 7.87 16.61
CA ARG A 232 0.54 8.70 15.41
C ARG A 232 -0.13 10.05 15.65
N ALA A 233 -1.26 10.07 16.36
CA ALA A 233 -1.97 11.29 16.70
C ALA A 233 -1.15 12.19 17.65
N GLU A 234 -0.52 11.61 18.68
CA GLU A 234 0.37 12.31 19.62
C GLU A 234 1.53 12.99 18.90
N MET A 235 2.19 12.27 17.97
CA MET A 235 3.26 12.83 17.16
C MET A 235 2.80 14.03 16.33
N LYS A 236 1.62 13.94 15.70
CA LYS A 236 1.06 15.05 14.91
C LYS A 236 0.66 16.24 15.77
N ALA A 237 0.05 15.99 16.93
CA ALA A 237 -0.30 17.05 17.88
C ALA A 237 0.94 17.78 18.39
N ALA A 238 2.07 17.07 18.53
CA ALA A 238 3.36 17.64 18.89
C ALA A 238 4.13 18.28 17.72
N GLY A 239 3.55 18.35 16.50
CA GLY A 239 4.22 18.88 15.31
C GLY A 239 5.44 18.08 14.85
N GLN A 240 5.58 16.83 15.30
CA GLN A 240 6.71 15.97 14.96
C GLN A 240 6.48 15.24 13.63
N PRO A 241 7.50 15.10 12.77
CA PRO A 241 7.44 14.21 11.62
C PRO A 241 7.12 12.78 12.06
N LEU A 242 6.24 12.09 11.33
CA LEU A 242 5.95 10.69 11.60
C LEU A 242 7.21 9.84 11.41
N SER A 243 7.42 8.89 12.31
CA SER A 243 8.63 8.08 12.34
C SER A 243 8.30 6.60 12.38
N SER A 244 8.83 5.85 11.43
CA SER A 244 8.75 4.39 11.40
C SER A 244 9.20 3.76 12.71
N MET A 245 10.32 4.23 13.25
CA MET A 245 10.90 3.68 14.48
C MET A 245 10.03 3.91 15.71
N LYS A 246 9.27 5.02 15.75
CA LYS A 246 8.34 5.31 16.85
C LYS A 246 7.01 4.57 16.68
N LEU A 247 6.41 4.60 15.49
CA LEU A 247 5.08 4.04 15.30
C LEU A 247 5.01 2.51 15.39
N ILE A 248 6.10 1.81 15.09
CA ILE A 248 6.15 0.34 15.23
C ILE A 248 5.99 -0.12 16.69
N GLU A 249 6.30 0.74 17.68
CA GLU A 249 6.00 0.42 19.09
C GLU A 249 4.51 0.17 19.35
N GLY A 250 3.63 0.76 18.54
CA GLY A 250 2.19 0.55 18.61
C GLY A 250 1.70 -0.75 17.94
N LEU A 251 2.61 -1.60 17.44
CA LEU A 251 2.26 -2.81 16.67
C LEU A 251 2.51 -4.13 17.42
N LYS A 252 2.56 -4.11 18.75
CA LYS A 252 2.72 -5.34 19.55
C LYS A 252 1.66 -6.39 19.20
N SER A 253 0.41 -5.96 19.00
CA SER A 253 -0.73 -6.82 18.66
C SER A 253 -0.76 -7.27 17.20
N TYR A 254 0.21 -6.86 16.35
CA TYR A 254 0.27 -7.30 14.95
C TYR A 254 0.70 -8.77 14.84
N SER A 255 1.50 -9.25 15.79
CA SER A 255 2.02 -10.61 15.81
C SER A 255 1.87 -11.20 17.21
N GLU A 256 1.59 -12.50 17.28
CA GLU A 256 1.62 -13.28 18.54
C GLU A 256 2.99 -13.19 19.24
N ARG A 257 4.05 -12.81 18.51
CA ARG A 257 5.40 -12.58 19.05
C ARG A 257 5.51 -11.28 19.87
N GLY A 258 4.49 -10.41 19.89
CA GLY A 258 4.45 -9.21 20.73
C GLY A 258 5.66 -8.29 20.52
N GLN A 259 6.31 -7.91 21.63
CA GLN A 259 7.49 -7.03 21.59
C GLN A 259 8.65 -7.59 20.72
N LYS A 260 8.85 -8.91 20.70
CA LYS A 260 9.92 -9.54 19.89
C LYS A 260 9.71 -9.28 18.38
N TYR A 261 8.47 -9.11 17.94
CA TYR A 261 8.15 -8.70 16.57
C TYR A 261 8.58 -7.25 16.33
N VAL A 262 8.20 -6.33 17.22
CA VAL A 262 8.57 -4.91 17.19
C VAL A 262 10.09 -4.75 17.10
N ASP A 263 10.84 -5.44 17.96
CA ASP A 263 12.31 -5.36 17.99
C ASP A 263 12.94 -5.89 16.68
N THR A 264 12.36 -6.95 16.12
CA THR A 264 12.81 -7.51 14.83
C THR A 264 12.59 -6.50 13.69
N LEU A 265 11.42 -5.87 13.63
CA LEU A 265 11.12 -4.85 12.61
C LEU A 265 12.04 -3.63 12.74
N LYS A 266 12.27 -3.15 13.97
CA LYS A 266 13.24 -2.08 14.23
C LYS A 266 14.64 -2.45 13.74
N GLY A 267 15.05 -3.70 13.94
CA GLY A 267 16.30 -4.25 13.40
C GLY A 267 16.36 -4.17 11.88
N ILE A 268 15.30 -4.62 11.19
CA ILE A 268 15.19 -4.57 9.72
C ILE A 268 15.27 -3.13 9.22
N ILE A 269 14.53 -2.21 9.83
CA ILE A 269 14.52 -0.80 9.40
C ILE A 269 15.88 -0.15 9.58
N ARG A 270 16.55 -0.42 10.70
CA ARG A 270 17.88 0.12 10.98
C ARG A 270 18.93 -0.42 10.02
N VAL A 271 19.02 -1.75 9.85
CA VAL A 271 20.06 -2.39 9.02
C VAL A 271 19.90 -2.06 7.54
N ASN A 272 18.67 -1.87 7.06
CA ASN A 272 18.41 -1.55 5.66
C ASN A 272 18.13 -0.05 5.41
N HIS A 273 18.36 0.81 6.41
CA HIS A 273 18.16 2.27 6.34
C HIS A 273 16.77 2.71 5.84
N LEU A 274 15.72 1.97 6.21
CA LEU A 274 14.38 2.17 5.64
C LEU A 274 13.71 3.46 6.14
N ALA A 275 14.13 4.00 7.28
CA ALA A 275 13.58 5.25 7.82
C ALA A 275 13.81 6.46 6.91
N THR A 276 14.78 6.41 5.99
CA THR A 276 14.96 7.45 4.96
C THR A 276 13.75 7.56 4.03
N ALA A 277 12.92 6.51 3.93
CA ALA A 277 11.69 6.53 3.16
C ALA A 277 10.52 7.25 3.87
N ASP A 278 10.62 7.58 5.16
CA ASP A 278 9.51 8.14 5.94
C ASP A 278 9.01 9.47 5.37
N ASN A 279 9.92 10.25 4.78
CA ASN A 279 9.64 11.55 4.16
C ASN A 279 9.93 11.54 2.65
N ALA A 280 9.89 10.38 2.00
CA ALA A 280 10.10 10.28 0.56
C ALA A 280 9.04 11.07 -0.21
N VAL A 281 9.41 11.65 -1.36
CA VAL A 281 8.49 12.38 -2.24
C VAL A 281 8.57 11.81 -3.65
N PHE A 282 7.44 11.82 -4.36
CA PHE A 282 7.44 11.38 -5.75
C PHE A 282 8.17 12.39 -6.64
N ARG A 283 8.80 11.87 -7.69
CA ARG A 283 9.26 12.65 -8.84
C ARG A 283 8.04 13.20 -9.61
N ASP A 284 8.23 14.34 -10.26
CA ASP A 284 7.24 14.91 -11.17
C ASP A 284 7.30 14.21 -12.54
N GLU A 285 6.73 13.01 -12.59
CA GLU A 285 6.71 12.14 -13.77
C GLU A 285 5.39 11.35 -13.84
N PRO A 286 5.01 10.81 -15.01
CA PRO A 286 3.85 9.94 -15.14
C PRO A 286 4.02 8.63 -14.37
N MET A 287 2.89 8.00 -14.03
CA MET A 287 2.89 6.67 -13.43
C MET A 287 3.35 5.62 -14.46
N ARG A 288 4.15 4.64 -14.05
CA ARG A 288 4.62 3.55 -14.91
C ARG A 288 4.21 2.20 -14.34
N PHE A 289 3.52 1.38 -15.13
CA PHE A 289 3.28 -0.01 -14.80
C PHE A 289 4.47 -0.86 -15.22
N LEU A 290 5.16 -1.45 -14.25
CA LEU A 290 6.29 -2.35 -14.48
C LEU A 290 5.81 -3.80 -14.55
N LEU A 291 6.03 -4.43 -15.71
CA LEU A 291 5.75 -5.83 -15.97
C LEU A 291 7.03 -6.58 -16.32
N THR A 292 7.16 -7.80 -15.81
CA THR A 292 8.34 -8.65 -16.05
C THR A 292 7.95 -9.93 -16.78
N THR A 293 8.73 -10.35 -17.77
CA THR A 293 8.55 -11.62 -18.51
C THR A 293 9.70 -12.59 -18.28
N ALA A 294 9.65 -13.79 -18.88
CA ALA A 294 10.71 -14.80 -18.72
C ALA A 294 11.97 -14.41 -19.48
N ASP A 295 11.76 -13.95 -20.70
CA ASP A 295 12.75 -13.71 -21.72
C ASP A 295 12.23 -12.61 -22.67
N GLU A 296 13.09 -12.24 -23.61
CA GLU A 296 12.80 -11.17 -24.56
C GLU A 296 11.71 -11.56 -25.58
N ALA A 297 11.58 -12.85 -25.93
CA ALA A 297 10.50 -13.30 -26.82
C ALA A 297 9.12 -13.07 -26.19
N ALA A 298 8.96 -13.45 -24.92
CA ALA A 298 7.76 -13.17 -24.13
C ALA A 298 7.55 -11.67 -23.91
N ALA A 299 8.62 -10.89 -23.71
CA ALA A 299 8.53 -9.43 -23.60
C ALA A 299 8.00 -8.79 -24.89
N ALA A 300 8.57 -9.16 -26.05
CA ALA A 300 8.17 -8.66 -27.35
C ALA A 300 6.69 -8.97 -27.65
N LYS A 301 6.25 -10.21 -27.35
CA LYS A 301 4.83 -10.59 -27.46
C LYS A 301 3.95 -9.73 -26.56
N LEU A 302 4.29 -9.58 -25.28
CA LEU A 302 3.50 -8.80 -24.33
C LEU A 302 3.43 -7.32 -24.72
N ARG A 303 4.51 -6.72 -25.23
CA ARG A 303 4.50 -5.35 -25.76
C ARG A 303 3.53 -5.20 -26.94
N LYS A 304 3.42 -6.19 -27.84
CA LYS A 304 2.44 -6.20 -28.93
C LYS A 304 1.01 -6.31 -28.38
N ASP A 305 0.79 -7.21 -27.41
CA ASP A 305 -0.51 -7.42 -26.78
C ASP A 305 -0.97 -6.14 -26.04
N ILE A 306 -0.08 -5.46 -25.32
CA ILE A 306 -0.36 -4.16 -24.67
C ILE A 306 -0.77 -3.10 -25.68
N LYS A 307 -0.07 -2.97 -26.81
CA LYS A 307 -0.46 -2.02 -27.86
C LYS A 307 -1.85 -2.31 -28.43
N ALA A 308 -2.22 -3.58 -28.54
CA ALA A 308 -3.57 -3.96 -28.96
C ALA A 308 -4.62 -3.61 -27.88
N MET A 309 -4.33 -3.91 -26.61
CA MET A 309 -5.20 -3.58 -25.47
C MET A 309 -5.38 -2.06 -25.29
N GLN A 310 -4.35 -1.26 -25.56
CA GLN A 310 -4.45 0.20 -25.55
C GLN A 310 -5.38 0.72 -26.64
N LYS A 311 -5.33 0.13 -27.85
CA LYS A 311 -6.23 0.49 -28.95
C LYS A 311 -7.69 0.08 -28.68
N SER A 312 -7.92 -1.00 -27.95
CA SER A 312 -9.27 -1.52 -27.66
C SER A 312 -9.93 -0.89 -26.43
N GLY A 313 -9.22 -0.07 -25.66
CA GLY A 313 -9.72 0.48 -24.40
C GLY A 313 -9.67 -0.52 -23.22
N GLU A 314 -8.96 -1.64 -23.37
CA GLU A 314 -8.91 -2.71 -22.36
C GLU A 314 -7.97 -2.34 -21.20
N ILE A 315 -6.87 -1.64 -21.47
CA ILE A 315 -5.97 -1.19 -20.39
C ILE A 315 -6.68 -0.24 -19.43
N GLU A 316 -7.50 0.68 -19.94
CA GLU A 316 -8.25 1.65 -19.14
C GLU A 316 -9.25 0.93 -18.22
N LYS A 317 -9.89 -0.14 -18.71
CA LYS A 317 -10.75 -1.01 -17.89
C LYS A 317 -9.96 -1.74 -16.81
N ILE A 318 -8.74 -2.20 -17.11
CA ILE A 318 -7.86 -2.83 -16.12
C ILE A 318 -7.46 -1.82 -15.04
N VAL A 319 -6.96 -0.64 -15.42
CA VAL A 319 -6.52 0.41 -14.49
C VAL A 319 -7.68 0.87 -13.61
N LYS A 320 -8.88 1.05 -14.16
CA LYS A 320 -10.08 1.37 -13.37
C LYS A 320 -10.42 0.30 -12.33
N ARG A 321 -10.17 -0.99 -12.62
CA ARG A 321 -10.35 -2.07 -11.63
C ARG A 321 -9.32 -2.05 -10.51
N MET A 322 -8.13 -1.50 -10.75
CA MET A 322 -7.10 -1.35 -9.71
C MET A 322 -7.49 -0.32 -8.64
N ARG A 323 -8.38 0.63 -8.95
CA ARG A 323 -8.88 1.68 -8.04
C ARG A 323 -7.72 2.41 -7.36
N LEU A 324 -6.93 3.09 -8.19
CA LEU A 324 -5.73 3.83 -7.78
C LEU A 324 -6.08 5.24 -7.26
N GLU A 325 -7.36 5.59 -7.23
CA GLU A 325 -7.94 6.82 -6.69
C GLU A 325 -8.58 6.66 -5.30
#